data_AF-A0A345ZV76-F1
#
_entry.id   AF-A0A345ZV76-F1
#
_cell.length_a   1.000
_cell.length_b   1.000
_cell.length_c   1.000
_cell.angle_alpha   90.00
_cell.angle_beta   90.00
_cell.angle_gamma   90.00
#
_symmetry.space_group_name_H-M   'P 1'
#
loop_
_entity.id
_entity.type
_entity.pdbx_description
1 polymer ?
#
loop_
_entity_poly.entity_id
_entity_poly.type
_entity_poly.pdbx_seq_one_letter_code
_entity_poly.pdbx_strand_id
1 'polypeptide(L)'
;MIGLLTLAGCANGDFEEIRPSLVRDDIHDWVGRDAVPGKPSSFHLTDDERLLRDLAYPLIEPPYDRHRWYSIAGEYGLLESARAASFNVGDYATHLMSNKFDSSAARYNQLIDDVRNDSTRMPAFFEAAGRVVDMDRKRQKSLRYVETSPGEYRDAERRIQENNAVIGMVYTRLAQRIASYRFALERLVVATPSQQAVDAERQVDRLKTELARYRTMLPPTWMREPSLAANN
;
A
#
# COMPACT_ATOMS: atom_id res chain seq x y z
N MET A 1 13.00 41.41 51.63
CA MET A 1 13.82 41.77 50.46
C MET A 1 13.37 40.88 49.32
N ILE A 2 12.70 41.46 48.34
CA ILE A 2 12.22 40.78 47.13
C ILE A 2 13.44 40.43 46.28
N GLY A 3 13.52 39.18 45.80
CA GLY A 3 14.59 38.71 44.93
C GLY A 3 14.05 37.66 43.96
N LEU A 4 13.35 38.13 42.95
CA LEU A 4 12.88 37.37 41.79
C LEU A 4 14.12 36.99 40.94
N LEU A 5 14.37 35.70 40.72
CA LEU A 5 15.31 35.23 39.70
C LEU A 5 14.53 34.32 38.74
N THR A 6 14.18 34.92 37.62
CA THR A 6 13.62 34.30 36.41
C THR A 6 14.65 33.35 35.79
N LEU A 7 14.41 32.05 35.80
CA LEU A 7 15.04 31.15 34.84
C LEU A 7 14.19 31.11 33.57
N ALA A 8 14.69 31.81 32.55
CA ALA A 8 14.27 31.68 31.17
C ALA A 8 14.63 30.27 30.65
N GLY A 9 13.78 29.75 29.75
CA GLY A 9 13.86 28.39 29.25
C GLY A 9 14.97 28.12 28.25
N CYS A 10 15.19 26.83 28.02
CA CYS A 10 15.47 26.28 26.70
C CYS A 10 14.70 24.96 26.63
N ALA A 11 13.71 24.94 25.74
CA ALA A 11 13.04 23.74 25.30
C ALA A 11 14.07 22.77 24.71
N ASN A 12 14.23 21.61 25.32
CA ASN A 12 14.80 20.44 24.65
C ASN A 12 13.64 19.46 24.47
N GLY A 13 12.78 19.77 23.51
CA GLY A 13 11.87 18.79 22.91
C GLY A 13 12.68 17.90 21.99
N ASP A 14 13.49 17.02 22.58
CA ASP A 14 14.18 15.95 21.88
C ASP A 14 13.18 14.81 21.69
N PHE A 15 12.22 15.03 20.79
CA PHE A 15 11.57 13.90 20.14
C PHE A 15 12.66 13.27 19.30
N GLU A 16 13.06 12.05 19.65
CA GLU A 16 13.93 11.20 18.85
C GLU A 16 13.40 11.15 17.42
N GLU A 17 13.88 12.08 16.59
CA GLU A 17 13.83 11.95 15.15
C GLU A 17 14.73 10.74 14.89
N ILE A 18 14.08 9.59 14.66
CA ILE A 18 14.75 8.35 14.31
C ILE A 18 15.68 8.70 13.17
N ARG A 19 16.98 8.63 13.44
CA ARG A 19 18.01 8.99 12.47
C ARG A 19 17.68 8.27 11.16
N PRO A 20 17.49 8.98 10.03
CA PRO A 20 17.08 8.35 8.77
C PRO A 20 18.07 7.30 8.27
N SER A 21 19.27 7.22 8.86
CA SER A 21 20.28 6.18 8.59
C SER A 21 20.00 4.80 9.22
N LEU A 22 18.98 4.66 10.08
CA LEU A 22 18.56 3.35 10.64
C LEU A 22 17.43 2.68 9.84
N VAL A 23 16.80 3.43 8.94
CA VAL A 23 15.92 2.90 7.90
C VAL A 23 16.82 2.52 6.74
N ARG A 24 17.02 1.22 6.52
CA ARG A 24 17.75 0.74 5.34
C ARG A 24 16.89 1.05 4.11
N ASP A 25 17.48 1.59 3.04
CA ASP A 25 16.78 1.83 1.77
C ASP A 25 16.15 0.55 1.16
N ASP A 26 16.54 -0.63 1.64
CA ASP A 26 16.12 -1.94 1.14
C ASP A 26 15.09 -2.66 2.04
N ILE A 27 14.38 -1.94 2.93
CA ILE A 27 13.47 -2.59 3.91
C ILE A 27 12.35 -3.38 3.24
N HIS A 28 11.83 -2.96 2.08
CA HIS A 28 10.74 -3.67 1.39
C HIS A 28 11.20 -4.56 0.22
N ASP A 29 12.49 -4.78 0.03
CA ASP A 29 13.05 -5.63 -1.03
C ASP A 29 12.55 -7.08 -1.00
N TRP A 30 12.10 -7.54 0.17
CA TRP A 30 11.52 -8.86 0.36
C TRP A 30 10.11 -8.99 -0.24
N VAL A 31 9.39 -7.88 -0.47
CA VAL A 31 8.05 -7.89 -1.03
C VAL A 31 8.07 -8.53 -2.42
N GLY A 32 7.30 -9.60 -2.58
CA GLY A 32 7.20 -10.34 -3.84
C GLY A 32 8.18 -11.50 -4.03
N ARG A 33 9.25 -11.62 -3.21
CA ARG A 33 10.25 -12.70 -3.38
C ARG A 33 9.64 -14.10 -3.24
N ASP A 34 8.87 -14.33 -2.19
CA ASP A 34 8.21 -15.63 -1.95
C ASP A 34 6.78 -15.69 -2.52
N ALA A 35 6.36 -14.68 -3.30
CA ALA A 35 5.05 -14.72 -3.96
C ALA A 35 5.04 -15.67 -5.17
N VAL A 36 6.22 -16.10 -5.61
CA VAL A 36 6.41 -17.02 -6.73
C VAL A 36 7.08 -18.29 -6.21
N PRO A 37 6.54 -19.49 -6.49
CA PRO A 37 7.16 -20.74 -6.05
C PRO A 37 8.58 -20.93 -6.61
N GLY A 38 9.49 -21.33 -5.73
CA GLY A 38 10.88 -21.68 -6.06
C GLY A 38 11.89 -20.62 -5.60
N LYS A 39 13.13 -20.75 -6.09
CA LYS A 39 14.20 -19.82 -5.73
C LYS A 39 13.94 -18.42 -6.32
N PRO A 40 14.02 -17.34 -5.51
CA PRO A 40 13.96 -15.97 -5.99
C PRO A 40 15.07 -15.63 -6.99
N SER A 41 14.84 -14.63 -7.83
CA SER A 41 15.83 -14.15 -8.80
C SER A 41 17.06 -13.60 -8.08
N SER A 42 18.25 -13.98 -8.56
CA SER A 42 19.52 -13.51 -8.00
C SER A 42 19.90 -12.09 -8.42
N PHE A 43 19.21 -11.52 -9.41
CA PHE A 43 19.51 -10.17 -9.92
C PHE A 43 19.26 -9.08 -8.88
N HIS A 44 20.06 -8.02 -8.91
CA HIS A 44 19.80 -6.84 -8.09
C HIS A 44 18.51 -6.16 -8.53
N LEU A 45 17.78 -5.58 -7.57
CA LEU A 45 16.61 -4.76 -7.86
C LEU A 45 17.07 -3.45 -8.49
N THR A 46 16.32 -2.98 -9.49
CA THR A 46 16.48 -1.62 -10.00
C THR A 46 15.78 -0.62 -9.06
N ASP A 47 16.09 0.67 -9.20
CA ASP A 47 15.47 1.71 -8.38
C ASP A 47 13.94 1.75 -8.54
N ASP A 48 13.44 1.53 -9.77
CA ASP A 48 11.99 1.42 -10.03
C ASP A 48 11.39 0.14 -9.40
N GLU A 49 12.13 -0.97 -9.37
CA GLU A 49 11.69 -2.21 -8.72
C GLU A 49 11.65 -2.10 -7.19
N ARG A 50 12.58 -1.35 -6.59
CA ARG A 50 12.56 -1.01 -5.16
C ARG A 50 11.39 -0.10 -4.84
N LEU A 51 11.26 1.00 -5.58
CA LEU A 51 10.15 1.94 -5.42
C LEU A 51 8.78 1.27 -5.56
N LEU A 52 8.64 0.31 -6.49
CA LEU A 52 7.43 -0.48 -6.64
C LEU A 52 7.06 -1.22 -5.34
N ARG A 53 8.06 -1.82 -4.67
CA ARG A 53 7.88 -2.59 -3.44
C ARG A 53 7.59 -1.70 -2.24
N ASP A 54 8.28 -0.56 -2.15
CA ASP A 54 8.03 0.45 -1.11
C ASP A 54 6.61 0.99 -1.18
N LEU A 55 6.13 1.31 -2.38
CA LEU A 55 4.77 1.80 -2.61
C LEU A 55 3.72 0.69 -2.46
N ALA A 56 4.09 -0.58 -2.73
CA ALA A 56 3.20 -1.72 -2.56
C ALA A 56 2.91 -2.01 -1.09
N TYR A 57 3.91 -1.90 -0.22
CA TYR A 57 3.82 -2.29 1.18
C TYR A 57 2.57 -1.74 1.92
N PRO A 58 2.32 -0.42 1.96
CA PRO A 58 1.14 0.13 2.64
C PRO A 58 -0.20 -0.23 1.96
N LEU A 59 -0.18 -0.66 0.69
CA LEU A 59 -1.35 -1.13 -0.05
C LEU A 59 -1.64 -2.62 0.17
N ILE A 60 -0.67 -3.38 0.66
CA ILE A 60 -0.83 -4.81 0.96
C ILE A 60 -1.31 -5.05 2.39
N GLU A 61 -0.81 -4.30 3.36
CA GLU A 61 -1.20 -4.44 4.78
C GLU A 61 -2.68 -4.12 5.04
N PRO A 62 -3.39 -4.73 5.99
CA PRO A 62 -4.73 -4.29 6.34
C PRO A 62 -4.75 -2.83 6.85
N PRO A 63 -5.76 -2.01 6.50
CA PRO A 63 -5.80 -0.59 6.89
C PRO A 63 -5.80 -0.39 8.42
N TYR A 64 -6.42 -1.31 9.17
CA TYR A 64 -6.53 -1.28 10.63
C TYR A 64 -5.32 -1.83 11.39
N ASP A 65 -4.33 -2.41 10.70
CA ASP A 65 -3.14 -3.00 11.33
C ASP A 65 -1.88 -2.13 11.24
N ARG A 66 -1.91 -1.02 10.46
CA ARG A 66 -0.75 -0.13 10.22
C ARG A 66 -0.11 0.48 11.48
N HIS A 67 -0.84 0.55 12.59
CA HIS A 67 -0.36 1.15 13.86
C HIS A 67 0.02 0.11 14.93
N ARG A 68 0.00 -1.19 14.59
CA ARG A 68 0.33 -2.25 15.55
C ARG A 68 1.81 -2.59 15.49
N TRP A 69 2.39 -3.01 16.61
CA TRP A 69 3.78 -3.43 16.70
C TRP A 69 4.16 -4.58 15.74
N TYR A 70 3.20 -5.43 15.34
CA TYR A 70 3.40 -6.45 14.31
C TYR A 70 3.54 -5.86 12.90
N SER A 71 3.02 -4.65 12.61
CA SER A 71 3.25 -3.96 11.34
C SER A 71 4.73 -3.63 11.18
N ILE A 72 5.42 -3.28 12.27
CA ILE A 72 6.89 -3.10 12.27
C ILE A 72 7.62 -4.41 11.96
N ALA A 73 7.21 -5.55 12.55
CA ALA A 73 7.80 -6.84 12.22
C ALA A 73 7.47 -7.31 10.79
N GLY A 74 6.29 -6.94 10.27
CA GLY A 74 5.93 -7.06 8.86
C GLY A 74 6.82 -6.20 7.96
N GLU A 75 7.21 -5.01 8.42
CA GLU A 75 8.03 -4.03 7.68
C GLU A 75 9.39 -4.64 7.31
N TYR A 76 9.97 -5.36 8.26
CA TYR A 76 11.23 -6.10 8.11
C TYR A 76 11.06 -7.50 7.47
N GLY A 77 9.86 -7.86 6.99
CA GLY A 77 9.60 -9.17 6.39
C GLY A 77 9.70 -10.35 7.37
N LEU A 78 9.66 -10.08 8.68
CA LEU A 78 9.82 -11.07 9.75
C LEU A 78 8.52 -11.84 10.05
N LEU A 79 7.40 -11.42 9.46
CA LEU A 79 6.10 -12.05 9.63
C LEU A 79 5.54 -12.54 8.29
N GLU A 80 5.63 -13.85 8.07
CA GLU A 80 4.96 -14.57 6.97
C GLU A 80 3.42 -14.46 7.05
N SER A 81 2.89 -14.08 8.22
CA SER A 81 1.46 -14.04 8.56
C SER A 81 0.63 -13.07 7.72
N ALA A 82 1.21 -12.02 7.13
CA ALA A 82 0.48 -11.10 6.26
C ALA A 82 0.07 -11.72 4.92
N ARG A 83 0.77 -12.76 4.45
CA ARG A 83 0.43 -13.51 3.22
C ARG A 83 -0.66 -14.56 3.45
N ALA A 84 -0.65 -15.22 4.61
CA ALA A 84 -1.52 -16.36 4.91
C ALA A 84 -2.83 -16.00 5.62
N ALA A 85 -3.01 -14.75 6.07
CA ALA A 85 -4.25 -14.32 6.68
C ALA A 85 -5.41 -14.48 5.69
N SER A 86 -6.33 -15.39 6.00
CA SER A 86 -7.55 -15.61 5.22
C SER A 86 -8.34 -14.30 5.16
N PHE A 87 -8.63 -13.82 3.96
CA PHE A 87 -9.45 -12.63 3.79
C PHE A 87 -10.89 -12.93 4.20
N ASN A 88 -11.39 -12.19 5.21
CA ASN A 88 -12.80 -12.12 5.53
C ASN A 88 -13.28 -10.69 5.35
N VAL A 89 -14.30 -10.52 4.50
CA VAL A 89 -14.89 -9.22 4.17
C VAL A 89 -15.38 -8.48 5.42
N GLY A 90 -15.82 -9.21 6.44
CA GLY A 90 -16.41 -8.66 7.66
C GLY A 90 -15.41 -8.13 8.69
N ASP A 91 -14.12 -8.51 8.63
CA ASP A 91 -13.13 -8.16 9.67
C ASP A 91 -13.00 -6.65 9.85
N TYR A 92 -12.96 -5.93 8.74
CA TYR A 92 -12.95 -4.46 8.74
C TYR A 92 -14.20 -3.88 9.41
N ALA A 93 -15.39 -4.41 9.11
CA ALA A 93 -16.63 -3.94 9.72
C ALA A 93 -16.66 -4.22 11.23
N THR A 94 -16.21 -5.40 11.66
CA THR A 94 -16.08 -5.74 13.08
C THR A 94 -15.11 -4.79 13.78
N HIS A 95 -13.98 -4.46 13.14
CA HIS A 95 -13.04 -3.48 13.67
C HIS A 95 -13.67 -2.08 13.79
N LEU A 96 -14.31 -1.61 12.73
CA LEU A 96 -14.94 -0.29 12.66
C LEU A 96 -16.10 -0.14 13.66
N MET A 97 -16.83 -1.23 13.92
CA MET A 97 -17.97 -1.25 14.85
C MET A 97 -17.56 -1.51 16.30
N SER A 98 -16.30 -1.86 16.56
CA SER A 98 -15.81 -2.09 17.91
C SER A 98 -15.95 -0.83 18.79
N ASN A 99 -15.97 -1.02 20.11
CA ASN A 99 -16.18 0.04 21.12
C ASN A 99 -15.08 1.14 21.16
N LYS A 100 -14.21 1.21 20.15
CA LYS A 100 -13.18 2.25 20.05
C LYS A 100 -13.72 3.60 19.57
N PHE A 101 -14.89 3.65 18.94
CA PHE A 101 -15.45 4.88 18.38
C PHE A 101 -16.62 5.39 19.22
N ASP A 102 -16.46 6.60 19.75
CA ASP A 102 -17.41 7.24 20.67
C ASP A 102 -18.70 7.74 19.98
N SER A 103 -18.74 7.85 18.65
CA SER A 103 -19.91 8.29 17.90
C SER A 103 -20.07 7.61 16.54
N SER A 104 -21.30 7.61 16.01
CA SER A 104 -21.57 7.13 14.65
C SER A 104 -20.88 7.97 13.58
N ALA A 105 -20.81 9.29 13.78
CA ALA A 105 -20.09 10.21 12.89
C ALA A 105 -18.59 9.88 12.79
N ALA A 106 -17.97 9.50 13.92
CA ALA A 106 -16.58 9.07 13.94
C ALA A 106 -16.34 7.81 13.08
N ARG A 107 -17.28 6.85 13.08
CA ARG A 107 -17.17 5.63 12.25
C ARG A 107 -17.29 5.94 10.76
N TYR A 108 -18.21 6.82 10.36
CA TYR A 108 -18.31 7.26 8.97
C TYR A 108 -17.05 8.02 8.52
N ASN A 109 -16.52 8.91 9.36
CA ASN A 109 -15.30 9.64 9.05
C ASN A 109 -14.10 8.71 8.91
N GLN A 110 -13.93 7.74 9.82
CA GLN A 110 -12.88 6.73 9.72
C GLN A 110 -12.93 5.97 8.39
N LEU A 111 -14.13 5.49 8.00
CA LEU A 111 -14.32 4.81 6.72
C LEU A 111 -13.93 5.71 5.53
N ILE A 112 -14.36 6.97 5.55
CA ILE A 112 -14.04 7.94 4.51
C ILE A 112 -12.52 8.17 4.44
N ASP A 113 -11.86 8.33 5.57
CA ASP A 113 -10.43 8.58 5.64
C ASP A 113 -9.61 7.38 5.17
N ASP A 114 -10.02 6.15 5.50
CA ASP A 114 -9.38 4.93 5.01
C ASP A 114 -9.52 4.78 3.48
N VAL A 115 -10.69 5.11 2.93
CA VAL A 115 -10.92 5.13 1.46
C VAL A 115 -10.04 6.20 0.79
N ARG A 116 -9.94 7.41 1.37
CA ARG A 116 -9.09 8.49 0.85
C ARG A 116 -7.61 8.12 0.90
N ASN A 117 -7.17 7.51 1.98
CA ASN A 117 -5.79 7.06 2.14
C ASN A 117 -5.40 6.04 1.05
N ASP A 118 -6.33 5.19 0.62
CA ASP A 118 -6.06 4.23 -0.45
C ASP A 118 -6.08 4.90 -1.83
N SER A 119 -7.06 5.77 -2.10
CA SER A 119 -7.15 6.51 -3.37
C SER A 119 -5.91 7.40 -3.60
N THR A 120 -5.39 8.05 -2.56
CA THR A 120 -4.22 8.94 -2.67
C THR A 120 -2.90 8.20 -2.91
N ARG A 121 -2.79 6.94 -2.48
CA ARG A 121 -1.58 6.11 -2.65
C ARG A 121 -1.50 5.39 -3.99
N MET A 122 -2.65 5.13 -4.62
CA MET A 122 -2.73 4.38 -5.89
C MET A 122 -1.93 5.02 -7.05
N PRO A 123 -1.98 6.33 -7.32
CA PRO A 123 -1.32 6.91 -8.49
C PRO A 123 0.18 6.64 -8.53
N ALA A 124 0.90 6.95 -7.44
CA ALA A 124 2.34 6.75 -7.37
C ALA A 124 2.72 5.27 -7.56
N PHE A 125 1.97 4.36 -6.95
CA PHE A 125 2.18 2.92 -7.11
C PHE A 125 2.01 2.47 -8.56
N PHE A 126 0.91 2.86 -9.22
CA PHE A 126 0.63 2.41 -10.58
C PHE A 126 1.56 3.07 -11.62
N GLU A 127 2.06 4.26 -11.37
CA GLU A 127 3.13 4.86 -12.18
C GLU A 127 4.44 4.07 -12.09
N ALA A 128 4.86 3.68 -10.88
CA ALA A 128 6.03 2.82 -10.69
C ALA A 128 5.82 1.45 -11.34
N ALA A 129 4.64 0.86 -11.17
CA ALA A 129 4.27 -0.40 -11.82
C ALA A 129 4.33 -0.32 -13.35
N GLY A 130 3.88 0.79 -13.95
CA GLY A 130 4.01 1.04 -15.39
C GLY A 130 5.46 1.02 -15.85
N ARG A 131 6.36 1.69 -15.11
CA ARG A 131 7.82 1.70 -15.41
C ARG A 131 8.45 0.33 -15.31
N VAL A 132 8.15 -0.42 -14.25
CA VAL A 132 8.65 -1.80 -14.07
C VAL A 132 8.12 -2.72 -15.17
N VAL A 133 6.84 -2.64 -15.53
CA VAL A 133 6.26 -3.44 -16.63
C VAL A 133 6.93 -3.13 -17.98
N ASP A 134 7.21 -1.87 -18.27
CA ASP A 134 7.93 -1.49 -19.49
C ASP A 134 9.38 -1.98 -19.48
N MET A 135 10.04 -1.94 -18.33
CA MET A 135 11.37 -2.53 -18.16
C MET A 135 11.35 -4.05 -18.33
N ASP A 136 10.36 -4.75 -17.78
CA ASP A 136 10.17 -6.19 -17.91
C ASP A 136 9.90 -6.60 -19.37
N ARG A 137 9.11 -5.80 -20.11
CA ARG A 137 8.90 -5.97 -21.55
C ARG A 137 10.21 -5.82 -22.32
N LYS A 138 11.06 -4.85 -21.97
CA LYS A 138 12.40 -4.70 -22.57
C LYS A 138 13.26 -5.91 -22.25
N ARG A 139 13.30 -6.35 -20.98
CA ARG A 139 14.04 -7.54 -20.54
C ARG A 139 13.64 -8.77 -21.37
N GLN A 140 12.34 -9.04 -21.48
CA GLN A 140 11.82 -10.19 -22.24
C GLN A 140 12.16 -10.11 -23.74
N LYS A 141 12.13 -8.92 -24.34
CA LYS A 141 12.55 -8.73 -25.74
C LYS A 141 14.05 -8.95 -25.89
N SER A 142 14.87 -8.40 -25.01
CA SER A 142 16.33 -8.52 -25.05
C SER A 142 16.81 -9.97 -24.91
N LEU A 143 16.14 -10.79 -24.10
CA LEU A 143 16.45 -12.22 -23.97
C LEU A 143 16.38 -13.00 -25.30
N ARG A 144 15.69 -12.46 -26.31
CA ARG A 144 15.61 -13.09 -27.65
C ARG A 144 16.82 -12.80 -28.54
N TYR A 145 17.60 -11.78 -28.20
CA TYR A 145 18.68 -11.24 -29.05
C TYR A 145 20.06 -11.33 -28.41
N VAL A 146 20.15 -11.71 -27.14
CA VAL A 146 21.40 -11.79 -26.38
C VAL A 146 21.69 -13.24 -26.03
N GLU A 147 22.93 -13.68 -26.21
CA GLU A 147 23.38 -14.99 -25.72
C GLU A 147 23.27 -15.02 -24.19
N THR A 148 22.48 -15.94 -23.65
CA THR A 148 22.25 -16.07 -22.21
C THR A 148 22.41 -17.52 -21.78
N SER A 149 22.98 -17.73 -20.60
CA SER A 149 23.00 -19.07 -20.00
C SER A 149 21.59 -19.49 -19.55
N PRO A 150 21.30 -20.80 -19.41
CA PRO A 150 20.03 -21.27 -18.87
C PRO A 150 19.75 -20.79 -17.43
N GLY A 151 20.79 -20.42 -16.67
CA GLY A 151 20.65 -19.84 -15.34
C GLY A 151 20.15 -18.40 -15.43
N GLU A 152 20.83 -17.55 -16.20
CA GLU A 152 20.47 -16.15 -16.38
C GLU A 152 19.09 -15.98 -17.01
N TYR A 153 18.73 -16.84 -17.97
CA TYR A 153 17.39 -16.83 -18.56
C TYR A 153 16.30 -17.07 -17.50
N ARG A 154 16.50 -18.08 -16.63
CA ARG A 154 15.56 -18.39 -15.54
C ARG A 154 15.51 -17.27 -14.50
N ASP A 155 16.64 -16.67 -14.16
CA ASP A 155 16.67 -15.55 -13.21
C ASP A 155 15.96 -14.30 -13.77
N ALA A 156 16.10 -14.04 -15.07
CA ALA A 156 15.39 -12.96 -15.75
C ALA A 156 13.87 -13.19 -15.78
N GLU A 157 13.43 -14.40 -16.14
CA GLU A 157 12.00 -14.77 -16.07
C GLU A 157 11.47 -14.68 -14.64
N ARG A 158 12.24 -15.14 -13.65
CA ARG A 158 11.85 -15.09 -12.25
C ARG A 158 11.62 -13.66 -11.78
N ARG A 159 12.50 -12.72 -12.13
CA ARG A 159 12.32 -11.31 -11.75
C ARG A 159 11.03 -10.72 -12.34
N ILE A 160 10.70 -11.05 -13.59
CA ILE A 160 9.44 -10.65 -14.22
C ILE A 160 8.24 -11.24 -13.46
N GLN A 161 8.32 -12.51 -13.05
CA GLN A 161 7.26 -13.15 -12.26
C GLN A 161 7.09 -12.49 -10.88
N GLU A 162 8.19 -12.17 -10.19
CA GLU A 162 8.18 -11.48 -8.89
C GLU A 162 7.51 -10.11 -9.00
N ASN A 163 7.90 -9.30 -9.98
CA ASN A 163 7.33 -7.98 -10.21
C ASN A 163 5.82 -8.06 -10.51
N ASN A 164 5.41 -8.99 -11.38
CA ASN A 164 4.00 -9.24 -11.67
C ASN A 164 3.22 -9.71 -10.42
N ALA A 165 3.85 -10.51 -9.55
CA ALA A 165 3.23 -10.98 -8.33
C ALA A 165 2.99 -9.85 -7.32
N VAL A 166 3.93 -8.89 -7.18
CA VAL A 166 3.73 -7.68 -6.36
C VAL A 166 2.54 -6.87 -6.87
N ILE A 167 2.51 -6.60 -8.18
CA ILE A 167 1.42 -5.83 -8.81
C ILE A 167 0.07 -6.55 -8.63
N GLY A 168 0.02 -7.86 -8.88
CA GLY A 168 -1.18 -8.67 -8.70
C GLY A 168 -1.66 -8.72 -7.24
N MET A 169 -0.74 -8.74 -6.28
CA MET A 169 -1.07 -8.70 -4.85
C MET A 169 -1.75 -7.37 -4.48
N VAL A 170 -1.23 -6.24 -4.95
CA VAL A 170 -1.84 -4.92 -4.69
C VAL A 170 -3.25 -4.84 -5.29
N TYR A 171 -3.45 -5.30 -6.54
CA TYR A 171 -4.78 -5.39 -7.12
C TYR A 171 -5.74 -6.21 -6.28
N THR A 172 -5.29 -7.38 -5.81
CA THR A 172 -6.09 -8.28 -4.99
C THR A 172 -6.46 -7.63 -3.66
N ARG A 173 -5.49 -7.01 -2.98
CA ARG A 173 -5.68 -6.36 -1.68
C ARG A 173 -6.59 -5.13 -1.78
N LEU A 174 -6.43 -4.29 -2.80
CA LEU A 174 -7.33 -3.16 -3.03
C LEU A 174 -8.77 -3.62 -3.33
N ALA A 175 -8.95 -4.67 -4.15
CA ALA A 175 -10.28 -5.22 -4.41
C ALA A 175 -10.94 -5.79 -3.15
N GLN A 176 -10.16 -6.49 -2.31
CA GLN A 176 -10.59 -6.98 -1.00
C GLN A 176 -11.02 -5.82 -0.07
N ARG A 177 -10.21 -4.76 0.02
CA ARG A 177 -10.54 -3.58 0.84
C ARG A 177 -11.79 -2.87 0.36
N ILE A 178 -11.97 -2.67 -0.95
CA ILE A 178 -13.20 -2.10 -1.51
C ILE A 178 -14.42 -2.95 -1.10
N ALA A 179 -14.33 -4.27 -1.18
CA ALA A 179 -15.42 -5.15 -0.74
C ALA A 179 -15.71 -4.99 0.77
N SER A 180 -14.66 -4.92 1.60
CA SER A 180 -14.78 -4.69 3.05
C SER A 180 -15.37 -3.32 3.39
N TYR A 181 -15.00 -2.26 2.67
CA TYR A 181 -15.56 -0.91 2.85
C TYR A 181 -17.05 -0.87 2.52
N ARG A 182 -17.46 -1.48 1.41
CA ARG A 182 -18.90 -1.60 1.06
C ARG A 182 -19.66 -2.39 2.11
N PHE A 183 -19.13 -3.53 2.54
CA PHE A 183 -19.74 -4.35 3.58
C PHE A 183 -19.89 -3.58 4.90
N ALA A 184 -18.87 -2.82 5.32
CA ALA A 184 -18.95 -2.01 6.53
C ALA A 184 -19.94 -0.85 6.39
N LEU A 185 -19.98 -0.18 5.23
CA LEU A 185 -20.93 0.90 4.96
C LEU A 185 -22.38 0.42 5.08
N GLU A 186 -22.71 -0.72 4.47
CA GLU A 186 -24.06 -1.31 4.58
C GLU A 186 -24.46 -1.55 6.04
N ARG A 187 -23.51 -1.95 6.89
CA ARG A 187 -23.75 -2.25 8.32
C ARG A 187 -23.88 -0.96 9.11
N LEU A 188 -23.10 0.06 8.77
CA LEU A 188 -23.24 1.41 9.33
C LEU A 188 -24.60 2.02 9.00
N VAL A 189 -25.08 1.88 7.78
CA VAL A 189 -26.40 2.40 7.39
C VAL A 189 -27.52 1.71 8.16
N VAL A 190 -27.44 0.39 8.34
CA VAL A 190 -28.42 -0.36 9.13
C VAL A 190 -28.38 0.02 10.61
N ALA A 191 -27.17 0.12 11.20
CA ALA A 191 -27.02 0.39 12.62
C ALA A 191 -27.26 1.86 12.98
N THR A 192 -26.86 2.80 12.12
CA THR A 192 -27.00 4.24 12.34
C THR A 192 -27.12 4.97 11.00
N PRO A 193 -28.35 5.14 10.49
CA PRO A 193 -28.60 5.93 9.29
C PRO A 193 -28.08 7.37 9.44
N SER A 194 -27.32 7.85 8.46
CA SER A 194 -26.74 9.21 8.43
C SER A 194 -26.60 9.70 7.00
N GLN A 195 -26.68 11.02 6.80
CA GLN A 195 -26.42 11.63 5.49
C GLN A 195 -24.97 11.38 5.00
N GLN A 196 -24.02 11.19 5.93
CA GLN A 196 -22.63 10.87 5.61
C GLN A 196 -22.47 9.55 4.85
N ALA A 197 -23.48 8.67 4.87
CA ALA A 197 -23.47 7.43 4.11
C ALA A 197 -23.36 7.68 2.60
N VAL A 198 -24.00 8.74 2.08
CA VAL A 198 -23.97 9.10 0.66
C VAL A 198 -22.55 9.50 0.23
N ASP A 199 -21.86 10.26 1.08
CA ASP A 199 -20.48 10.68 0.80
C ASP A 199 -19.50 9.51 0.88
N ALA A 200 -19.68 8.62 1.86
CA ALA A 200 -18.91 7.39 1.99
C ALA A 200 -19.11 6.48 0.77
N GLU A 201 -20.37 6.26 0.35
CA GLU A 201 -20.71 5.46 -0.84
C GLU A 201 -20.03 5.99 -2.09
N ARG A 202 -20.15 7.30 -2.34
CA ARG A 202 -19.53 7.96 -3.48
C ARG A 202 -18.02 7.75 -3.53
N GLN A 203 -17.33 7.83 -2.38
CA GLN A 203 -15.88 7.66 -2.34
C GLN A 203 -15.47 6.20 -2.57
N VAL A 204 -16.23 5.24 -2.05
CA VAL A 204 -15.96 3.82 -2.29
C VAL A 204 -16.16 3.47 -3.78
N ASP A 205 -17.21 4.01 -4.41
CA ASP A 205 -17.45 3.80 -5.85
C ASP A 205 -16.40 4.47 -6.73
N ARG A 206 -15.92 5.65 -6.32
CA ARG A 206 -14.80 6.32 -6.98
C ARG A 206 -13.54 5.46 -6.90
N LEU A 207 -13.17 4.97 -5.72
CA LEU A 207 -12.00 4.09 -5.53
C LEU A 207 -12.10 2.83 -6.41
N LYS A 208 -13.29 2.21 -6.48
CA LYS A 208 -13.56 1.06 -7.36
C LYS A 208 -13.34 1.39 -8.83
N THR A 209 -13.80 2.56 -9.26
CA THR A 209 -13.67 3.03 -10.65
C THR A 209 -12.20 3.32 -10.98
N GLU A 210 -11.48 3.98 -10.08
CA GLU A 210 -10.03 4.22 -10.21
C GLU A 210 -9.25 2.90 -10.34
N LEU A 211 -9.54 1.90 -9.50
CA LEU A 211 -8.88 0.59 -9.58
C LEU A 211 -9.17 -0.13 -10.90
N ALA A 212 -10.42 -0.06 -11.38
CA ALA A 212 -10.81 -0.64 -12.66
C ALA A 212 -10.08 0.01 -13.84
N ARG A 213 -9.87 1.33 -13.80
CA ARG A 213 -9.08 2.06 -14.80
C ARG A 213 -7.63 1.56 -14.85
N TYR A 214 -6.97 1.43 -13.71
CA TYR A 214 -5.58 0.93 -13.70
C TYR A 214 -5.44 -0.49 -14.23
N ARG A 215 -6.47 -1.33 -14.01
CA ARG A 215 -6.49 -2.71 -14.51
C ARG A 215 -6.54 -2.80 -16.04
N THR A 216 -7.19 -1.85 -16.70
CA THR A 216 -7.24 -1.81 -18.18
C THR A 216 -6.06 -1.04 -18.77
N MET A 217 -5.56 -0.04 -18.06
CA MET A 217 -4.47 0.82 -18.52
C MET A 217 -3.58 1.24 -17.35
N LEU A 218 -2.34 0.73 -17.35
CA LEU A 218 -1.28 1.32 -16.53
C LEU A 218 -0.85 2.67 -17.11
N PRO A 219 -0.45 3.65 -16.28
CA PRO A 219 0.07 4.92 -16.75
C PRO A 219 1.25 4.69 -17.69
N PRO A 220 1.27 5.35 -18.85
CA PRO A 220 2.39 5.21 -19.75
C PRO A 220 3.61 5.94 -19.18
N THR A 221 4.80 5.36 -19.34
CA THR A 221 6.01 5.74 -18.60
C THR A 221 6.56 7.15 -18.84
N TRP A 222 6.10 7.80 -19.92
CA TRP A 222 6.41 9.19 -20.30
C TRP A 222 5.42 10.25 -19.78
N MET A 223 4.38 9.87 -19.04
CA MET A 223 3.36 10.80 -18.52
C MET A 223 3.18 10.57 -17.02
N ARG A 224 3.43 11.59 -16.19
CA ARG A 224 2.95 11.60 -14.80
C ARG A 224 1.46 11.92 -14.84
N GLU A 225 0.61 11.06 -14.29
CA GLU A 225 -0.80 11.41 -14.19
C GLU A 225 -0.96 12.54 -13.17
N PRO A 226 -1.75 13.59 -13.47
CA PRO A 226 -2.23 14.48 -12.43
C PRO A 226 -2.93 13.63 -11.37
N SER A 227 -2.62 13.83 -10.09
CA SER A 227 -3.35 13.17 -9.01
C SER A 227 -4.85 13.36 -9.26
N LEU A 228 -5.64 12.29 -9.36
CA LEU A 228 -7.08 12.42 -9.60
C LEU A 228 -7.78 13.21 -8.47
N ALA A 229 -7.13 13.38 -7.32
CA ALA A 229 -7.54 14.25 -6.23
C ALA A 229 -7.48 15.77 -6.56
N ALA A 230 -6.81 16.18 -7.64
CA ALA A 230 -6.67 17.59 -8.04
C ALA A 230 -7.90 18.13 -8.81
N ASN A 231 -8.84 17.25 -9.18
CA ASN A 231 -10.12 17.64 -9.78
C ASN A 231 -11.23 17.47 -8.74
N ASN A 232 -11.28 18.37 -7.76
CA ASN A 232 -12.45 18.64 -6.92
C ASN A 232 -12.56 20.15 -6.74
#